data_AF-A0A7W8RQQ3-F1
#
_entry.id   AF-A0A7W8RQQ3-F1
#
_cell.length_a   1.000
_cell.length_b   1.000
_cell.length_c   1.000
_cell.angle_alpha   90.00
_cell.angle_beta   90.00
_cell.angle_gamma   90.00
#
_symmetry.space_group_name_H-M   'P 1'
#
loop_
_entity.id
_entity.type
_entity.pdbx_description
1 polymer ?
#
loop_
_entity_poly.entity_id
_entity_poly.type
_entity_poly.pdbx_seq_one_letter_code
_entity_poly.pdbx_strand_id
1 'polypeptide(L)'
;MESTEIAQEADGLWWTIPKQKTKGLHNERATDLCVPRVGRAEVVVRRRRGCPEFCVKAKDRILFPSSRGMSTNQTVAQHDVYYRQPYCNIAPKHDRPRLPVTHWSAHDLRRATRTLLATLGCPNDIAEAVLGHVQPGIIGVYNRHTYHRERREWLTQLSHRLAAPAPPRSRCLFFVLSSCQDMAFGPSRAVQVVLTTLSGKRYTTTPRS
;
A
#
# COMPACT_ATOMS: atom_id res chain seq x y z
N MET A 1 -8.35 4.29 0.45
CA MET A 1 -8.22 4.33 1.92
C MET A 1 -9.01 5.52 2.42
N GLU A 2 -10.26 5.25 2.69
CA GLU A 2 -11.18 6.17 3.35
C GLU A 2 -11.06 6.01 4.87
N SER A 3 -11.44 7.04 5.62
CA SER A 3 -11.35 7.02 7.08
C SER A 3 -12.40 6.12 7.71
N THR A 4 -13.51 5.87 7.02
CA THR A 4 -14.58 4.95 7.42
C THR A 4 -14.13 3.49 7.33
N GLU A 5 -13.17 3.19 6.44
CA GLU A 5 -12.57 1.87 6.28
C GLU A 5 -11.56 1.54 7.40
N ILE A 6 -11.26 2.48 8.31
CA ILE A 6 -10.22 2.33 9.33
C ILE A 6 -10.85 2.24 10.71
N ALA A 7 -10.77 1.04 11.30
CA ALA A 7 -11.28 0.74 12.62
C ALA A 7 -10.15 0.57 13.64
N GLN A 8 -10.38 1.03 14.87
CA GLN A 8 -9.57 0.69 16.02
C GLN A 8 -10.22 -0.52 16.69
N GLU A 9 -9.49 -1.62 16.78
CA GLU A 9 -9.91 -2.84 17.47
C GLU A 9 -9.02 -3.05 18.70
N ALA A 10 -9.33 -4.09 19.50
CA ALA A 10 -8.62 -4.39 20.75
C ALA A 10 -7.15 -4.74 20.52
N ASP A 11 -6.83 -5.37 19.40
CA ASP A 11 -5.47 -5.81 19.07
C ASP A 11 -4.70 -4.78 18.23
N GLY A 12 -5.37 -3.73 17.70
CA GLY A 12 -4.72 -2.61 17.03
C GLY A 12 -5.56 -1.93 15.95
N LEU A 13 -4.89 -1.20 15.07
CA LEU A 13 -5.53 -0.44 13.99
C LEU A 13 -5.66 -1.29 12.73
N TRP A 14 -6.87 -1.38 12.20
CA TRP A 14 -7.22 -2.18 11.03
C TRP A 14 -7.72 -1.30 9.89
N TRP A 15 -7.39 -1.71 8.67
CA TRP A 15 -7.97 -1.15 7.45
C TRP A 15 -8.68 -2.24 6.68
N THR A 16 -9.99 -2.10 6.50
CA THR A 16 -10.85 -3.06 5.80
C THR A 16 -11.19 -2.52 4.43
N ILE A 17 -10.74 -3.22 3.40
CA ILE A 17 -11.01 -2.85 2.00
C ILE A 17 -12.24 -3.64 1.56
N PRO A 18 -13.35 -2.97 1.24
CA PRO A 18 -14.56 -3.63 0.77
C PRO A 18 -14.27 -4.44 -0.50
N LYS A 19 -14.86 -5.63 -0.60
CA LYS A 19 -14.77 -6.53 -1.77
C LYS A 19 -15.02 -5.79 -3.07
N GLN A 20 -15.98 -4.86 -3.08
CA GLN A 20 -16.38 -4.06 -4.24
C GLN A 20 -15.22 -3.23 -4.81
N LYS A 21 -14.23 -2.88 -3.98
CA LYS A 21 -13.02 -2.15 -4.40
C LYS A 21 -11.93 -3.10 -4.89
N THR A 22 -12.01 -4.41 -4.65
CA THR A 22 -10.97 -5.37 -5.00
C THR A 22 -11.12 -5.92 -6.43
N LYS A 23 -10.03 -6.46 -7.01
CA LYS A 23 -10.09 -7.18 -8.30
C LYS A 23 -10.99 -8.42 -8.25
N GLY A 24 -11.17 -8.99 -7.06
CA GLY A 24 -11.97 -10.18 -6.83
C GLY A 24 -13.47 -9.90 -6.74
N LEU A 25 -13.96 -8.70 -7.08
CA LEU A 25 -15.36 -8.35 -6.86
C LEU A 25 -16.37 -9.33 -7.49
N HIS A 26 -16.03 -9.90 -8.66
CA HIS A 26 -16.87 -10.89 -9.36
C HIS A 26 -16.67 -12.32 -8.85
N ASN A 27 -15.68 -12.56 -7.99
CA ASN A 27 -15.44 -13.86 -7.39
C ASN A 27 -16.30 -13.99 -6.14
N GLU A 28 -17.23 -14.93 -6.12
CA GLU A 28 -18.11 -15.20 -4.97
C GLU A 28 -17.33 -15.43 -3.68
N ARG A 29 -16.16 -16.08 -3.77
CA ARG A 29 -15.29 -16.42 -2.64
C ARG A 29 -14.42 -15.26 -2.16
N ALA A 30 -14.34 -14.17 -2.93
CA ALA A 30 -13.60 -13.01 -2.46
C ALA A 30 -14.37 -12.36 -1.29
N THR A 31 -13.63 -12.07 -0.23
CA THR A 31 -14.11 -11.35 0.95
C THR A 31 -13.48 -9.97 1.02
N ASP A 32 -13.91 -9.18 1.99
CA ASP A 32 -13.21 -7.94 2.34
C ASP A 32 -11.77 -8.26 2.74
N LEU A 33 -10.84 -7.38 2.33
CA LEU A 33 -9.43 -7.53 2.65
C LEU A 33 -9.12 -6.65 3.87
N CYS A 34 -9.04 -7.28 5.03
CA CYS A 34 -8.59 -6.63 6.25
C CYS A 34 -7.07 -6.66 6.35
N VAL A 35 -6.45 -5.50 6.48
CA VAL A 35 -4.99 -5.37 6.53
C VAL A 35 -4.57 -4.59 7.77
N PRO A 36 -3.85 -5.23 8.72
CA PRO A 36 -3.45 -4.58 9.95
C PRO A 36 -2.46 -3.46 9.66
N ARG A 37 -2.60 -2.35 10.37
CA ARG A 37 -1.62 -1.26 10.36
C ARG A 37 -0.67 -1.49 11.53
N VAL A 38 0.60 -1.71 11.23
CA VAL A 38 1.66 -1.98 12.22
C VAL A 38 2.90 -1.14 11.92
N GLY A 39 3.67 -0.81 12.96
CA GLY A 39 4.88 0.00 12.83
C GLY A 39 4.63 1.37 12.20
N ARG A 40 5.44 1.75 11.20
CA ARG A 40 5.33 3.07 10.53
C ARG A 40 3.96 3.31 9.90
N ALA A 41 3.29 2.25 9.45
CA ALA A 41 1.95 2.32 8.88
C ALA A 41 0.93 2.94 9.83
N GLU A 42 0.95 2.46 11.05
CA GLU A 42 0.03 2.88 12.09
C GLU A 42 0.30 4.35 12.46
N VAL A 43 1.57 4.70 12.66
CA VAL A 43 1.99 6.08 12.97
C VAL A 43 1.50 7.06 11.90
N VAL A 44 1.70 6.74 10.62
CA VAL A 44 1.29 7.60 9.50
C VAL A 44 -0.23 7.78 9.46
N VAL A 45 -0.98 6.69 9.65
CA VAL A 45 -2.46 6.73 9.64
C VAL A 45 -2.97 7.54 10.83
N ARG A 46 -2.47 7.28 12.04
CA ARG A 46 -2.88 8.02 13.25
C ARG A 46 -2.59 9.50 13.13
N ARG A 47 -1.39 9.86 12.68
CA ARG A 47 -1.01 11.25 12.43
C ARG A 47 -1.96 11.91 11.44
N ARG A 48 -2.19 11.28 10.28
CA ARG A 48 -3.11 11.83 9.28
C ARG A 48 -4.53 11.95 9.80
N ARG A 49 -4.99 11.01 10.62
CA ARG A 49 -6.30 11.08 11.29
C ARG A 49 -6.42 12.29 12.23
N GLY A 50 -5.32 12.65 12.90
CA GLY A 50 -5.26 13.78 13.85
C GLY A 50 -5.04 15.16 13.25
N CYS A 51 -4.61 15.30 11.98
CA CYS A 51 -4.34 16.60 11.37
C CYS A 51 -5.60 17.23 10.72
N PRO A 52 -6.14 18.36 11.24
CA PRO A 52 -7.34 19.02 10.70
C PRO A 52 -7.13 19.64 9.31
N GLU A 53 -5.90 20.02 8.95
CA GLU A 53 -5.59 20.63 7.64
C GLU A 53 -5.68 19.63 6.49
N PHE A 54 -5.46 18.34 6.77
CA PHE A 54 -5.78 17.25 5.85
C PHE A 54 -7.24 16.76 6.03
N CYS A 55 -7.98 17.32 6.98
CA CYS A 55 -9.42 17.13 7.21
C CYS A 55 -10.21 18.24 6.49
N VAL A 56 -10.22 18.23 5.16
CA VAL A 56 -11.22 19.05 4.46
C VAL A 56 -12.59 18.40 4.67
N LYS A 57 -13.50 19.16 5.29
CA LYS A 57 -14.87 18.85 5.70
C LYS A 57 -15.63 17.96 4.69
N ALA A 58 -15.76 16.66 4.94
CA ALA A 58 -16.81 15.81 4.34
C ALA A 58 -16.91 14.44 5.04
N LYS A 59 -18.11 13.86 5.00
CA LYS A 59 -18.52 12.57 5.60
C LYS A 59 -17.76 11.35 5.05
N ASP A 60 -17.02 11.53 3.94
CA ASP A 60 -16.27 10.49 3.21
C ASP A 60 -14.78 10.86 3.08
N ARG A 61 -14.10 10.92 4.24
CA ARG A 61 -12.71 11.38 4.37
C ARG A 61 -11.71 10.44 3.69
N ILE A 62 -10.95 10.94 2.72
CA ILE A 62 -9.84 10.21 2.08
C ILE A 62 -8.53 10.51 2.81
N LEU A 63 -7.79 9.50 3.25
CA LEU A 63 -6.54 9.72 4.02
C LEU A 63 -5.39 10.25 3.18
N PHE A 64 -5.35 9.90 1.90
CA PHE A 64 -4.31 10.31 0.97
C PHE A 64 -4.96 10.97 -0.25
N PRO A 65 -5.48 12.20 -0.10
CA PRO A 65 -6.13 12.90 -1.20
C PRO A 65 -5.10 13.37 -2.21
N SER A 66 -5.51 13.40 -3.47
CA SER A 66 -4.85 14.18 -4.52
C SER A 66 -5.00 15.68 -4.24
N SER A 67 -4.33 16.52 -5.02
CA SER A 67 -4.51 17.99 -4.97
C SER A 67 -5.96 18.44 -5.16
N ARG A 68 -6.81 17.60 -5.78
CA ARG A 68 -8.24 17.85 -5.98
C ARG A 68 -9.12 17.27 -4.86
N GLY A 69 -8.55 16.78 -3.76
CA GLY A 69 -9.31 16.17 -2.65
C GLY A 69 -9.79 14.74 -2.93
N MET A 70 -9.53 14.19 -4.13
CA MET A 70 -10.03 12.90 -4.58
C MET A 70 -9.04 11.76 -4.34
N SER A 71 -9.53 10.51 -4.32
CA SER A 71 -8.68 9.32 -4.27
C SER A 71 -7.80 9.24 -5.51
N THR A 72 -6.54 8.87 -5.32
CA THR A 72 -5.58 8.74 -6.42
C THR A 72 -5.67 7.34 -7.04
N ASN A 73 -5.74 7.26 -8.38
CA ASN A 73 -5.74 5.99 -9.09
C ASN A 73 -4.37 5.30 -8.99
N GLN A 74 -4.34 3.97 -8.98
CA GLN A 74 -3.12 3.17 -9.03
C GLN A 74 -2.21 3.56 -10.21
N THR A 75 -2.78 3.85 -11.37
CA THR A 75 -2.00 4.23 -12.58
C THR A 75 -1.23 5.52 -12.36
N VAL A 76 -1.78 6.48 -11.61
CA VAL A 76 -1.11 7.74 -11.29
C VAL A 76 0.11 7.49 -10.41
N ALA A 77 -0.01 6.62 -9.40
CA ALA A 77 1.12 6.25 -8.57
C ALA A 77 2.22 5.51 -9.36
N GLN A 78 1.84 4.63 -10.29
CA GLN A 78 2.80 3.97 -11.18
C GLN A 78 3.51 4.96 -12.11
N HIS A 79 2.76 5.92 -12.64
CA HIS A 79 3.30 6.94 -13.52
C HIS A 79 4.23 7.90 -12.77
N ASP A 80 3.94 8.22 -11.50
CA ASP A 80 4.83 9.02 -10.65
C ASP A 80 6.15 8.30 -10.35
N VAL A 81 6.11 6.98 -10.07
CA VAL A 81 7.33 6.17 -9.92
C VAL A 81 8.16 6.20 -11.20
N TYR A 82 7.55 5.93 -12.36
CA TYR A 82 8.24 6.00 -13.65
C TYR A 82 8.79 7.40 -13.92
N TYR A 83 8.02 8.44 -13.64
CA TYR A 83 8.41 9.83 -13.82
C TYR A 83 9.70 10.16 -13.06
N ARG A 84 9.92 9.57 -11.89
CA ARG A 84 11.10 9.77 -11.03
C ARG A 84 12.27 8.82 -11.33
N GLN A 85 12.13 7.87 -12.25
CA GLN A 85 13.24 7.01 -12.66
C GLN A 85 14.35 7.82 -13.34
N PRO A 86 15.64 7.50 -13.16
CA PRO A 86 16.74 8.27 -13.76
C PRO A 86 16.75 8.20 -15.29
N TYR A 87 16.29 7.09 -15.88
CA TYR A 87 16.16 6.92 -17.33
C TYR A 87 14.86 7.49 -17.92
N CYS A 88 14.02 8.15 -17.11
CA CYS A 88 12.79 8.75 -17.62
C CYS A 88 13.07 10.04 -18.41
N ASN A 89 12.69 10.02 -19.69
CA ASN A 89 12.87 11.13 -20.64
C ASN A 89 11.65 12.06 -20.75
N ILE A 90 10.58 11.81 -19.98
CA ILE A 90 9.39 12.69 -19.97
C ILE A 90 9.76 14.02 -19.29
N ALA A 91 9.44 15.13 -19.95
CA ALA A 91 9.68 16.49 -19.45
C ALA A 91 11.10 16.66 -18.87
N PRO A 92 12.16 16.58 -19.70
CA PRO A 92 13.55 16.52 -19.22
C PRO A 92 13.98 17.80 -18.48
N LYS A 93 13.31 18.92 -18.73
CA LYS A 93 13.56 20.21 -18.08
C LYS A 93 12.97 20.34 -16.67
N HIS A 94 12.10 19.42 -16.24
CA HIS A 94 11.53 19.47 -14.89
C HIS A 94 12.59 19.06 -13.87
N ASP A 95 12.93 19.96 -12.96
CA ASP A 95 13.70 19.62 -11.76
C ASP A 95 12.84 18.74 -10.86
N ARG A 96 13.33 17.53 -10.63
CA ARG A 96 12.66 16.53 -9.80
C ARG A 96 13.69 15.59 -9.24
N PRO A 97 13.52 15.17 -7.99
CA PRO A 97 14.44 14.22 -7.44
C PRO A 97 14.28 12.87 -8.14
N ARG A 98 15.39 12.14 -8.29
CA ARG A 98 15.43 10.83 -8.94
C ARG A 98 15.48 9.72 -7.91
N LEU A 99 14.82 8.61 -8.22
CA LEU A 99 14.87 7.42 -7.38
C LEU A 99 16.28 6.83 -7.39
N PRO A 100 16.79 6.36 -6.24
CA PRO A 100 18.11 5.72 -6.15
C PRO A 100 18.13 4.29 -6.72
N VAL A 101 16.95 3.73 -7.02
CA VAL A 101 16.77 2.38 -7.57
C VAL A 101 16.19 2.47 -8.98
N THR A 102 16.72 1.66 -9.90
CA THR A 102 16.33 1.62 -11.30
C THR A 102 15.47 0.41 -11.64
N HIS A 103 14.75 0.46 -12.77
CA HIS A 103 13.94 -0.62 -13.32
C HIS A 103 12.93 -1.20 -12.33
N TRP A 104 12.36 -0.32 -11.51
CA TRP A 104 11.51 -0.69 -10.40
C TRP A 104 10.13 -0.05 -10.53
N SER A 105 9.12 -0.82 -10.14
CA SER A 105 7.70 -0.48 -10.21
C SER A 105 7.01 -0.73 -8.87
N ALA A 106 5.80 -0.19 -8.72
CA ALA A 106 4.97 -0.48 -7.55
C ALA A 106 4.67 -1.99 -7.38
N HIS A 107 4.67 -2.78 -8.46
CA HIS A 107 4.47 -4.23 -8.40
C HIS A 107 5.63 -4.95 -7.69
N ASP A 108 6.83 -4.39 -7.77
CA ASP A 108 8.04 -5.00 -7.22
C ASP A 108 8.05 -4.99 -5.70
N LEU A 109 7.39 -4.02 -5.07
CA LEU A 109 7.14 -4.08 -3.62
C LEU A 109 6.42 -5.37 -3.24
N ARG A 110 5.48 -5.85 -4.07
CA ARG A 110 4.65 -7.02 -3.76
C ARG A 110 5.50 -8.28 -3.82
N ARG A 111 6.31 -8.38 -4.88
CA ARG A 111 7.28 -9.47 -5.08
C ARG A 111 8.31 -9.49 -3.96
N ALA A 112 8.84 -8.33 -3.59
CA ALA A 112 9.78 -8.19 -2.48
C ALA A 112 9.13 -8.57 -1.14
N THR A 113 7.93 -8.07 -0.84
CA THR A 113 7.17 -8.42 0.38
C THR A 113 6.95 -9.94 0.47
N ARG A 114 6.53 -10.58 -0.63
CA ARG A 114 6.33 -12.03 -0.67
C ARG A 114 7.61 -12.82 -0.36
N THR A 115 8.71 -12.38 -0.94
CA THR A 115 10.03 -13.01 -0.77
C THR A 115 10.55 -12.80 0.66
N LEU A 116 10.37 -11.60 1.22
CA LEU A 116 10.77 -11.30 2.59
C LEU A 116 9.96 -12.09 3.61
N LEU A 117 8.65 -12.24 3.41
CA LEU A 117 7.80 -13.08 4.24
C LEU A 117 8.24 -14.55 4.19
N ALA A 118 8.56 -15.07 3.00
CA ALA A 118 9.10 -16.43 2.87
C ALA A 118 10.44 -16.58 3.62
N THR A 119 11.32 -15.58 3.52
CA THR A 119 12.61 -15.58 4.24
C THR A 119 12.45 -15.52 5.75
N LEU A 120 11.34 -14.98 6.25
CA LEU A 120 10.99 -14.97 7.68
C LEU A 120 10.37 -16.30 8.14
N GLY A 121 10.10 -17.24 7.24
CA GLY A 121 9.44 -18.50 7.56
C GLY A 121 7.90 -18.41 7.58
N CYS A 122 7.31 -17.36 7.00
CA CYS A 122 5.86 -17.21 6.94
C CYS A 122 5.23 -18.34 6.08
N PRO A 123 4.24 -19.08 6.62
CA PRO A 123 3.52 -20.09 5.84
C PRO A 123 2.88 -19.49 4.59
N ASN A 124 2.88 -20.27 3.50
CA ASN A 124 2.38 -19.80 2.19
C ASN A 124 0.93 -19.31 2.28
N ASP A 125 0.04 -20.04 2.95
CA ASP A 125 -1.38 -19.67 3.05
C ASP A 125 -1.58 -18.29 3.68
N ILE A 126 -0.80 -17.99 4.73
CA ILE A 126 -0.83 -16.69 5.40
C ILE A 126 -0.21 -15.61 4.52
N ALA A 127 0.91 -15.89 3.85
CA ALA A 127 1.55 -14.94 2.93
C ALA A 127 0.63 -14.58 1.75
N GLU A 128 -0.07 -15.55 1.17
CA GLU A 128 -1.07 -15.32 0.11
C GLU A 128 -2.28 -14.53 0.65
N ALA A 129 -2.72 -14.80 1.89
CA ALA A 129 -3.78 -14.03 2.55
C ALA A 129 -3.37 -12.59 2.88
N VAL A 130 -2.11 -12.33 3.28
CA VAL A 130 -1.54 -10.97 3.44
C VAL A 130 -1.60 -10.22 2.11
N LEU A 131 -1.30 -10.92 1.02
CA LEU A 131 -1.35 -10.38 -0.32
C LEU A 131 -2.79 -10.18 -0.83
N GLY A 132 -3.79 -10.82 -0.22
CA GLY A 132 -5.18 -10.77 -0.65
C GLY A 132 -5.44 -11.57 -1.92
N HIS A 133 -4.67 -12.65 -2.13
CA HIS A 133 -4.96 -13.62 -3.18
C HIS A 133 -6.07 -14.56 -2.73
N VAL A 134 -6.98 -14.89 -3.66
CA VAL A 134 -7.99 -15.94 -3.42
C VAL A 134 -7.33 -17.29 -3.69
N GLN A 135 -7.45 -18.21 -2.73
CA GLN A 135 -6.87 -19.54 -2.84
C GLN A 135 -7.51 -20.32 -3.99
N PRO A 136 -6.72 -20.93 -4.89
CA PRO A 136 -7.24 -21.67 -6.03
C PRO A 136 -7.78 -23.05 -5.63
N GLY A 137 -8.63 -23.62 -6.48
CA GLY A 137 -9.05 -25.03 -6.43
C GLY A 137 -9.80 -25.41 -5.15
N ILE A 138 -9.51 -26.63 -4.67
CA ILE A 138 -10.16 -27.26 -3.52
C ILE A 138 -9.77 -26.61 -2.19
N ILE A 139 -8.55 -26.06 -2.10
CA ILE A 139 -8.05 -25.35 -0.93
C ILE A 139 -8.97 -24.16 -0.63
N GLY A 140 -9.33 -23.37 -1.65
CA GLY A 140 -10.26 -22.25 -1.48
C GLY A 140 -11.72 -22.65 -1.19
N VAL A 141 -12.08 -23.93 -1.29
CA VAL A 141 -13.41 -24.43 -0.89
C VAL A 141 -13.46 -24.69 0.61
N TYR A 142 -12.41 -25.32 1.14
CA TYR A 142 -12.35 -25.75 2.54
C TYR A 142 -11.69 -24.73 3.46
N ASN A 143 -10.63 -24.07 3.01
CA ASN A 143 -9.91 -23.09 3.80
C ASN A 143 -10.59 -21.72 3.74
N ARG A 144 -11.55 -21.52 4.66
CA ARG A 144 -12.27 -20.24 4.85
C ARG A 144 -11.66 -19.38 5.96
N HIS A 145 -10.55 -19.81 6.53
CA HIS A 145 -9.90 -19.06 7.61
C HIS A 145 -9.28 -17.78 7.05
N THR A 146 -9.54 -16.65 7.71
CA THR A 146 -9.09 -15.33 7.25
C THR A 146 -7.71 -14.95 7.79
N TYR A 147 -7.17 -15.69 8.78
CA TYR A 147 -5.83 -15.49 9.34
C TYR A 147 -5.57 -14.06 9.86
N HIS A 148 -6.54 -13.38 10.49
CA HIS A 148 -6.33 -12.00 10.97
C HIS A 148 -5.13 -11.90 11.91
N ARG A 149 -5.11 -12.74 12.95
CA ARG A 149 -4.07 -12.73 13.96
C ARG A 149 -2.69 -12.99 13.36
N GLU A 150 -2.56 -14.04 12.55
CA GLU A 150 -1.31 -14.44 11.93
C GLU A 150 -0.83 -13.40 10.93
N ARG A 151 -1.73 -12.79 10.15
CA ARG A 151 -1.37 -11.67 9.25
C ARG A 151 -0.76 -10.52 10.03
N ARG A 152 -1.31 -10.17 11.20
CA ARG A 152 -0.77 -9.11 12.07
C ARG A 152 0.60 -9.48 12.61
N GLU A 153 0.76 -10.70 13.12
CA GLU A 153 2.04 -11.21 13.63
C GLU A 153 3.15 -11.13 12.56
N TRP A 154 2.91 -11.68 11.37
CA TRP A 154 3.90 -11.70 10.30
C TRP A 154 4.21 -10.31 9.72
N LEU A 155 3.20 -9.45 9.58
CA LEU A 155 3.42 -8.06 9.15
C LEU A 155 4.19 -7.26 10.20
N THR A 156 4.02 -7.57 11.49
CA THR A 156 4.79 -6.94 12.58
C THR A 156 6.26 -7.36 12.49
N GLN A 157 6.54 -8.65 12.32
CA GLN A 157 7.91 -9.14 12.11
C GLN A 157 8.57 -8.51 10.88
N LEU A 158 7.82 -8.44 9.76
CA LEU A 158 8.29 -7.76 8.56
C LEU A 158 8.60 -6.28 8.83
N SER A 159 7.73 -5.59 9.56
CA SER A 159 7.96 -4.19 9.95
C SER A 159 9.24 -4.04 10.78
N HIS A 160 9.49 -4.94 11.72
CA HIS A 160 10.73 -4.92 12.52
C HIS A 160 11.97 -5.15 11.66
N ARG A 161 11.92 -6.12 10.74
CA ARG A 161 13.01 -6.38 9.78
C ARG A 161 13.32 -5.18 8.89
N LEU A 162 12.30 -4.45 8.44
CA LEU A 162 12.46 -3.25 7.61
C LEU A 162 12.88 -2.01 8.43
N ALA A 163 12.60 -1.99 9.73
CA ALA A 163 13.05 -0.92 10.63
C ALA A 163 14.50 -1.12 11.10
N ALA A 164 15.00 -2.35 11.07
CA ALA A 164 16.38 -2.66 11.43
C ALA A 164 17.36 -1.93 10.49
N PRO A 165 18.42 -1.29 11.02
CA PRO A 165 19.44 -0.70 10.19
C PRO A 165 20.14 -1.80 9.38
N ALA A 166 20.34 -1.56 8.08
CA ALA A 166 21.07 -2.50 7.25
C ALA A 166 22.51 -2.67 7.79
N PRO A 167 23.05 -3.90 7.86
CA PRO A 167 24.44 -4.09 8.25
C PRO A 167 25.36 -3.42 7.23
N PRO A 168 26.52 -2.87 7.65
CA PRO A 168 27.37 -2.00 6.83
C PRO A 168 27.99 -2.67 5.59
N ARG A 169 27.78 -3.98 5.37
CA ARG A 169 28.47 -4.77 4.33
C ARG A 169 27.58 -5.34 3.23
N SER A 170 26.28 -5.08 3.25
CA SER A 170 25.39 -5.54 2.19
C SER A 170 25.04 -4.38 1.25
N ARG A 171 25.85 -4.20 0.21
CA ARG A 171 25.49 -3.38 -0.97
C ARG A 171 24.38 -4.00 -1.84
N CYS A 172 23.57 -4.91 -1.29
CA CYS A 172 22.25 -5.25 -1.83
C CYS A 172 21.22 -4.31 -1.18
N LEU A 173 21.03 -3.19 -1.87
CA LEU A 173 20.03 -2.14 -1.65
C LEU A 173 18.68 -2.67 -1.12
N PHE A 174 18.48 -2.57 0.19
CA PHE A 174 17.15 -2.42 0.79
C PHE A 174 17.01 -0.99 1.31
N PHE A 175 16.93 -0.05 0.39
CA PHE A 175 16.49 1.33 0.65
C PHE A 175 15.31 1.62 -0.26
N VAL A 176 14.11 1.23 0.19
CA VAL A 176 12.88 1.70 -0.44
C VAL A 176 12.69 3.16 -0.03
N LEU A 177 13.02 4.06 -0.97
CA LEU A 177 12.54 5.43 -1.08
C LEU A 177 12.93 6.39 0.08
N SER A 178 14.21 6.75 0.16
CA SER A 178 14.69 7.81 1.08
C SER A 178 14.97 9.17 0.43
N SER A 179 15.08 9.29 -0.89
CA SER A 179 15.44 10.58 -1.50
C SER A 179 14.59 10.86 -2.71
N CYS A 180 13.42 11.45 -2.48
CA CYS A 180 12.66 12.06 -3.55
C CYS A 180 11.66 13.14 -3.12
N GLN A 181 11.99 14.05 -2.18
CA GLN A 181 11.29 15.36 -2.09
C GLN A 181 12.06 16.30 -1.16
N ASP A 182 13.18 16.85 -1.62
CA ASP A 182 13.61 18.17 -1.15
C ASP A 182 13.17 19.15 -2.23
N MET A 183 12.12 19.90 -1.91
CA MET A 183 11.88 21.31 -2.24
C MET A 183 10.43 21.62 -1.85
N ALA A 184 10.31 22.46 -0.81
CA ALA A 184 9.11 23.01 -0.17
C ALA A 184 8.26 22.06 0.73
N PHE A 185 8.17 22.43 2.02
CA PHE A 185 7.34 21.90 3.13
C PHE A 185 7.91 20.75 4.01
N GLY A 186 8.64 21.13 5.06
CA GLY A 186 8.63 20.57 6.43
C GLY A 186 9.05 19.10 6.69
N PRO A 187 9.70 18.77 7.83
CA PRO A 187 10.35 17.48 8.07
C PRO A 187 9.32 16.41 8.44
N SER A 188 8.74 15.73 7.45
CA SER A 188 7.69 14.72 7.67
C SER A 188 7.48 13.82 6.47
N ARG A 189 8.50 13.02 6.12
CA ARG A 189 8.46 12.15 4.94
C ARG A 189 7.70 10.85 5.24
N ALA A 190 6.43 10.83 4.84
CA ALA A 190 5.59 9.64 4.82
C ALA A 190 5.55 9.03 3.42
N VAL A 191 6.12 7.84 3.27
CA VAL A 191 5.82 6.97 2.13
C VAL A 191 5.33 5.65 2.71
N GLN A 192 4.04 5.38 2.51
CA GLN A 192 3.53 4.03 2.63
C GLN A 192 2.82 3.68 1.34
N VAL A 193 3.45 2.77 0.60
CA VAL A 193 2.81 2.16 -0.55
C VAL A 193 1.89 1.06 -0.06
N VAL A 194 0.60 1.35 -0.13
CA VAL A 194 -0.45 0.37 -0.08
C VAL A 194 -0.35 -0.49 -1.35
N LEU A 195 0.18 -1.69 -1.21
CA LEU A 195 0.14 -2.74 -2.21
C LEU A 195 -1.21 -3.46 -2.19
N THR A 196 -2.27 -2.74 -2.53
CA THR A 196 -3.48 -3.38 -3.02
C THR A 196 -3.63 -3.01 -4.47
N THR A 197 -3.52 -4.02 -5.33
CA THR A 197 -3.76 -3.86 -6.76
C THR A 197 -5.25 -3.57 -6.95
N LEU A 198 -5.63 -2.29 -7.06
CA LEU A 198 -6.96 -1.83 -7.43
C LEU A 198 -6.94 -1.57 -8.95
N SER A 199 -7.35 -2.56 -9.74
CA SER A 199 -7.48 -2.44 -11.20
C SER A 199 -8.95 -2.39 -11.58
N GLY A 200 -9.32 -1.37 -12.37
CA GLY A 200 -10.61 -1.20 -13.04
C GLY A 200 -11.66 -0.53 -12.14
N LYS A 201 -12.36 0.55 -12.53
CA LYS A 201 -12.83 0.95 -13.86
C LYS A 201 -12.90 2.49 -13.98
N ARG A 202 -12.85 2.96 -15.22
CA ARG A 202 -13.26 4.31 -15.62
C ARG A 202 -14.77 4.43 -15.41
N TYR A 203 -15.22 5.52 -14.80
CA TYR A 203 -16.59 5.98 -14.93
C TYR A 203 -16.54 7.32 -15.67
N THR A 204 -16.72 7.26 -16.98
CA THR A 204 -17.18 8.40 -17.78
C THR A 204 -18.58 8.05 -18.24
N THR A 205 -19.58 8.48 -17.47
CA THR A 205 -20.96 8.59 -17.97
C THR A 205 -21.19 10.08 -18.21
N THR A 206 -20.90 10.52 -19.42
CA THR A 206 -21.56 11.70 -20.01
C THR A 206 -23.03 11.36 -20.26
N PRO A 207 -23.99 12.21 -19.86
CA PRO A 207 -25.37 12.04 -20.25
C PRO A 207 -25.52 12.38 -21.74
N ARG A 208 -26.16 11.51 -22.52
CA ARG A 208 -26.71 11.92 -23.81
C ARG A 208 -28.12 12.45 -23.58
N SER A 209 -28.33 13.66 -24.08
CA SER A 209 -29.61 14.25 -24.48
C SER A 209 -30.41 13.35 -25.40
#